data_AF-A0A0W1RD18-F1
#
_entry.id   AF-A0A0W1RD18-F1
#
_cell.length_a   1.000
_cell.length_b   1.000
_cell.length_c   1.000
_cell.angle_alpha   90.00
_cell.angle_beta   90.00
_cell.angle_gamma   90.00
#
_symmetry.space_group_name_H-M   'P 1'
#
loop_
_entity.id
_entity.type
_entity.pdbx_description
1 polymer ?
#
loop_
_entity_poly.entity_id
_entity_poly.type
_entity_poly.pdbx_seq_one_letter_code
_entity_poly.pdbx_strand_id
1 'polypeptide(L)'
;MDVPDDLKVAAVASACTVGLSLLLRYGLSVDASIFVRLVPLFVYFVYLFAKDALSETALGETTTWYLVTVVATVGTLLYYVV
;
A
#
# COMPACT_ATOMS: atom_id res chain seq x y z
N MET A 1 -3.36 -24.56 5.60
CA MET A 1 -3.73 -23.99 4.29
C MET A 1 -2.70 -22.93 3.98
N ASP A 2 -2.06 -23.02 2.81
CA ASP A 2 -1.15 -21.97 2.34
C ASP A 2 -1.98 -20.73 1.95
N VAL A 3 -1.51 -19.55 2.30
CA VAL A 3 -2.24 -18.29 2.03
C VAL A 3 -1.73 -17.77 0.69
N PRO A 4 -2.60 -17.55 -0.31
CA PRO A 4 -2.18 -17.01 -1.59
C PRO A 4 -1.42 -15.70 -1.41
N ASP A 5 -0.32 -15.54 -2.14
CA ASP A 5 0.53 -14.35 -2.05
C ASP A 5 -0.25 -13.06 -2.37
N ASP A 6 -1.17 -13.11 -3.33
CA ASP A 6 -2.07 -12.00 -3.64
C ASP A 6 -2.88 -11.55 -2.43
N LEU A 7 -3.33 -12.50 -1.60
CA LEU A 7 -4.14 -12.23 -0.42
C LEU A 7 -3.30 -11.57 0.68
N LYS A 8 -2.02 -11.94 0.78
CA LYS A 8 -1.09 -11.28 1.71
C LYS A 8 -0.85 -9.84 1.28
N VAL A 9 -0.64 -9.55 -0.02
CA VAL A 9 -0.42 -8.16 -0.48
C VAL A 9 -1.69 -7.33 -0.27
N ALA A 10 -2.86 -7.91 -0.55
CA ALA A 10 -4.15 -7.29 -0.26
C ALA A 10 -4.32 -6.97 1.24
N ALA A 11 -3.95 -7.91 2.11
CA ALA A 11 -4.02 -7.71 3.56
C ALA A 11 -3.14 -6.54 4.01
N VAL A 12 -1.90 -6.46 3.53
CA VAL A 12 -0.99 -5.35 3.84
C VAL A 12 -1.52 -4.03 3.31
N ALA A 13 -1.98 -3.98 2.06
CA ALA A 13 -2.54 -2.76 1.47
C ALA A 13 -3.78 -2.28 2.23
N SER A 14 -4.69 -3.18 2.60
CA SER A 14 -5.90 -2.84 3.36
C SER A 14 -5.57 -2.32 4.76
N ALA A 15 -4.65 -2.98 5.48
CA ALA A 15 -4.17 -2.53 6.78
C ALA A 15 -3.51 -1.15 6.69
N CYS A 16 -2.66 -0.94 5.68
CA CYS A 16 -2.02 0.35 5.43
C CYS A 16 -3.03 1.46 5.08
N THR A 17 -4.03 1.19 4.25
CA THR A 17 -5.09 2.17 3.92
C THR A 17 -5.88 2.58 5.15
N VAL A 18 -6.28 1.61 5.99
CA VAL A 18 -7.01 1.90 7.23
C VAL A 18 -6.10 2.68 8.19
N GLY A 19 -4.88 2.20 8.41
CA GLY A 19 -3.90 2.86 9.29
C GLY A 19 -3.58 4.29 8.85
N LEU A 20 -3.34 4.51 7.56
CA LEU A 20 -3.12 5.83 6.98
C LEU A 20 -4.31 6.75 7.20
N SER A 21 -5.53 6.26 6.94
CA SER A 21 -6.76 7.05 7.13
C SER A 21 -6.96 7.44 8.59
N LEU A 22 -6.68 6.53 9.52
CA LEU A 22 -6.77 6.78 10.96
C LEU A 22 -5.70 7.77 11.41
N LEU A 23 -4.45 7.61 10.99
CA LEU A 23 -3.35 8.49 11.35
C LEU A 23 -3.55 9.91 10.81
N LEU A 24 -3.99 10.06 9.57
CA LEU A 24 -4.28 11.38 8.99
C LEU A 24 -5.41 12.08 9.76
N ARG A 25 -6.51 11.38 10.00
CA ARG A 25 -7.70 11.98 10.62
C ARG A 25 -7.56 12.21 12.12
N TYR A 26 -7.01 11.24 12.86
CA TYR A 26 -6.97 11.26 14.32
C TYR A 26 -5.58 11.58 14.89
N GLY A 27 -4.50 11.26 14.17
CA GLY A 27 -3.14 11.61 14.59
C GLY A 27 -2.75 13.03 14.20
N LEU A 28 -3.05 13.42 12.96
CA LEU A 28 -2.62 14.70 12.38
C LEU A 28 -3.74 15.73 12.20
N SER A 29 -5.00 15.35 12.43
CA SER A 29 -6.19 16.20 12.19
C SER A 29 -6.25 16.79 10.77
N VAL A 30 -5.70 16.07 9.79
CA VAL A 30 -5.68 16.46 8.38
C VAL A 30 -6.88 15.86 7.67
N ASP A 31 -7.69 16.71 7.03
CA ASP A 31 -8.74 16.24 6.13
C ASP A 31 -8.18 15.95 4.74
N ALA A 32 -7.47 14.83 4.64
CA ALA A 32 -6.87 14.40 3.38
C ALA A 32 -7.94 13.89 2.41
N SER A 33 -7.76 14.19 1.12
CA SER A 33 -8.67 13.75 0.05
C SER A 33 -8.75 12.22 -0.05
N ILE A 34 -9.83 11.73 -0.67
CA ILE A 34 -10.03 10.29 -0.84
C ILE A 34 -8.89 9.62 -1.64
N PHE A 35 -8.30 10.34 -2.60
CA PHE A 35 -7.21 9.82 -3.43
C PHE A 35 -5.95 9.54 -2.60
N VAL A 36 -5.64 10.39 -1.63
CA VAL A 36 -4.50 10.23 -0.73
C VAL A 36 -4.68 8.99 0.16
N ARG A 37 -5.88 8.78 0.69
CA ARG A 37 -6.19 7.61 1.52
C ARG A 37 -6.11 6.30 0.74
N LEU A 38 -6.37 6.35 -0.57
CA LEU A 38 -6.34 5.19 -1.46
C LEU A 38 -4.95 4.87 -2.03
N VAL A 39 -3.90 5.63 -1.72
CA VAL A 39 -2.53 5.37 -2.19
C VAL A 39 -2.08 3.92 -1.93
N PRO A 40 -2.24 3.33 -0.74
CA PRO A 40 -1.79 1.96 -0.49
C PRO A 40 -2.60 0.93 -1.32
N LEU A 41 -3.88 1.20 -1.54
CA LEU A 41 -4.77 0.40 -2.38
C LEU A 41 -4.39 0.50 -3.86
N PHE A 42 -4.00 1.69 -4.33
CA PHE A 42 -3.51 1.89 -5.68
C PHE A 42 -2.27 1.03 -5.97
N VAL A 43 -1.32 0.95 -5.03
CA VAL A 43 -0.14 0.07 -5.15
C VAL A 43 -0.55 -1.40 -5.32
N TYR A 44 -1.56 -1.87 -4.58
CA TYR A 44 -2.07 -3.23 -4.74
C TYR A 44 -2.69 -3.48 -6.13
N PHE A 45 -3.43 -2.51 -6.68
CA PHE A 45 -3.94 -2.66 -8.04
C PHE A 45 -2.80 -2.73 -9.06
N VAL A 46 -1.76 -1.89 -8.92
CA VAL A 46 -0.58 -1.96 -9.78
C VAL A 46 0.07 -3.34 -9.68
N TYR A 47 0.23 -3.90 -8.47
CA TYR A 47 0.70 -5.27 -8.27
C TYR A 47 -0.14 -6.28 -9.06
N LEU A 48 -1.47 -6.26 -8.92
CA LEU A 48 -2.34 -7.22 -9.58
C LEU A 48 -2.22 -7.19 -11.11
N PHE A 49 -2.08 -6.00 -11.70
CA PHE A 49 -1.96 -5.87 -13.16
C PHE A 49 -0.54 -6.12 -13.68
N ALA A 50 0.48 -5.92 -12.85
CA ALA A 50 1.87 -5.95 -13.28
C ALA A 50 2.62 -7.23 -12.89
N LYS A 51 2.14 -8.00 -11.90
CA LYS A 51 2.84 -9.19 -11.36
C LYS A 51 3.20 -10.22 -12.42
N ASP A 52 2.29 -10.50 -13.37
CA ASP A 52 2.51 -11.51 -14.41
C ASP A 52 3.46 -10.98 -15.49
N ALA A 53 3.41 -9.68 -15.80
CA ALA A 53 4.32 -9.04 -16.74
C ALA A 53 5.75 -8.86 -16.18
N LEU A 54 5.88 -8.84 -14.85
CA LEU A 54 7.13 -8.58 -14.14
C LEU A 54 7.72 -9.83 -13.47
N SER A 55 7.16 -11.02 -13.74
CA SER A 55 7.52 -12.26 -13.05
C SER A 55 9.00 -12.63 -13.16
N GLU A 56 9.67 -12.23 -14.25
CA GLU A 56 11.11 -12.48 -14.47
C GLU A 56 12.02 -11.42 -13.83
N THR A 57 11.44 -10.40 -13.19
CA THR A 57 12.19 -9.29 -12.56
C THR A 57 12.07 -9.33 -11.04
N ALA A 58 12.85 -8.49 -10.33
CA ALA A 58 12.72 -8.30 -8.88
C ALA A 58 11.33 -7.76 -8.45
N LEU A 59 10.56 -7.21 -9.40
CA LEU A 59 9.17 -6.79 -9.19
C LEU A 59 8.18 -7.95 -9.35
N GLY A 60 8.62 -9.16 -9.70
CA GLY A 60 7.82 -10.37 -9.64
C GLY A 60 7.68 -10.92 -8.21
N GLU A 61 8.59 -10.54 -7.31
CA GLU A 61 8.58 -11.04 -5.94
C GLU A 61 7.51 -10.35 -5.08
N THR A 62 6.66 -11.15 -4.45
CA THR A 62 5.59 -10.68 -3.55
C THR A 62 6.15 -9.80 -2.41
N THR A 63 7.34 -10.10 -1.91
CA THR A 63 8.00 -9.34 -0.85
C THR A 63 8.20 -7.87 -1.21
N THR A 64 8.59 -7.62 -2.46
CA THR A 64 8.83 -6.28 -2.99
C THR A 64 7.57 -5.42 -2.89
N TRP A 65 6.41 -5.99 -3.17
CA TRP A 65 5.14 -5.25 -3.14
C TRP A 65 4.64 -4.93 -1.73
N TYR A 66 4.97 -5.75 -0.71
CA TYR A 66 4.77 -5.34 0.68
C TYR A 66 5.56 -4.09 1.01
N LEU A 67 6.85 -4.10 0.67
CA LEU A 67 7.75 -2.98 0.96
C LEU A 67 7.34 -1.72 0.22
N VAL A 68 6.99 -1.83 -1.06
CA VAL A 68 6.49 -0.68 -1.84
C VAL A 68 5.22 -0.10 -1.23
N THR A 69 4.28 -0.94 -0.79
CA THR A 69 3.04 -0.49 -0.14
C THR A 69 3.32 0.24 1.17
N VAL A 70 4.20 -0.30 2.01
CA VAL A 70 4.60 0.33 3.28
C VAL A 70 5.34 1.64 3.03
N VAL A 71 6.29 1.67 2.10
CA VAL A 71 7.05 2.87 1.74
C VAL A 71 6.12 3.95 1.19
N ALA A 72 5.17 3.62 0.32
CA ALA A 72 4.19 4.57 -0.19
C ALA A 72 3.31 5.14 0.94
N THR A 73 2.92 4.30 1.90
CA THR A 73 2.12 4.70 3.06
C THR A 73 2.90 5.66 3.97
N VAL A 74 4.14 5.29 4.32
CA VAL A 74 5.01 6.11 5.17
C VAL A 74 5.37 7.42 4.47
N GLY A 75 5.70 7.37 3.18
CA GLY A 75 5.97 8.58 2.38
C GLY A 75 4.78 9.53 2.33
N THR A 76 3.56 8.97 2.21
CA THR A 76 2.33 9.78 2.27
C THR A 76 2.18 10.45 3.64
N LEU A 77 2.42 9.72 4.74
CA LEU A 77 2.38 10.32 6.08
C LEU A 77 3.43 11.41 6.26
N LEU A 78 4.68 11.15 5.85
CA LEU A 78 5.78 12.10 5.98
C LEU A 78 5.49 13.40 5.22
N TYR A 79 4.87 13.32 4.03
CA TYR A 79 4.44 14.49 3.27
C TYR A 79 3.51 15.43 4.06
N TYR A 80 2.74 14.92 5.02
CA TYR A 80 1.84 15.72 5.85
C TYR A 80 2.43 16.12 7.21
N VAL A 81 3.60 15.59 7.56
CA VAL A 81 4.31 15.91 8.82
C VAL A 81 5.40 16.97 8.60
N VAL A 82 5.94 17.05 7.38
CA VAL A 82 6.92 18.06 6.94
C VAL A 82 6.21 19.32 6.47
#